data_AF-A0A345VJZ5-F1
#
_entry.id   AF-A0A345VJZ5-F1
#
_cell.length_a   1.000
_cell.length_b   1.000
_cell.length_c   1.000
_cell.angle_alpha   90.00
_cell.angle_beta   90.00
_cell.angle_gamma   90.00
#
_symmetry.space_group_name_H-M   'P 1'
#
loop_
_entity.id
_entity.type
_entity.pdbx_description
1 polymer ?
#
loop_
_entity_poly.entity_id
_entity_poly.type
_entity_poly.pdbx_seq_one_letter_code
_entity_poly.pdbx_strand_id
1 'polypeptide(L)'
;MSGITRVIQAIKNSLTFFSSLALNPMTWVVSGLLFFLLLMMSFVIGISGTTLIQQDESELTKAYTHMTWEDAENTRTNPTGITYYTKIDDVMGFMNLKYQDYALEEVMEEGDKTYQSYLSQLWQDLNGGDSLKSMLELSKEAAYKLSDDDREDLKELSEEGTYLALQELDNPFQGQTEDDALTMTVRYGYEVIDDKPTLHYHIILEAKENQVIVAPMDGKVSLDGENIVITSGKGLNKAQLTLFNSHSGRVSDGQKVQAGEVIGKTKDGTGLKVIYQKVDDDSEKLVYVNPAFYFRKVIQLQTTILPTIGQFGGDEFARAKAIYEYLKSQGATNQAIAAILGNWSVESSINPKRAEGDYLSPPVGATDSSWDDEGWLSLNGPAIYNGRYPNILRRGLGLGQWTDTADGSRRHTLLLEYAKRKNQKWYDLGLQLDFMLHGDNPYYTNWLKDFFKNSGSPASLAQVFLIYWEGNSGDKLLERQTRATEWYYQIEKGFSQPNGGTAQSDPKALEAVRGDLYDNSIPGGGDGMGYAYGQWSRLGGNSSTSWWRNR
;
A
#
# COMPACT_ATOMS: atom_id res chain seq x y z
N MET A 1 -41.81 -76.38 -11.77
CA MET A 1 -42.39 -75.57 -10.68
C MET A 1 -41.46 -75.33 -9.47
N SER A 2 -40.16 -75.68 -9.48
CA SER A 2 -39.26 -75.43 -8.31
C SER A 2 -38.26 -74.27 -8.46
N GLY A 3 -38.08 -73.71 -9.66
CA GLY A 3 -37.19 -72.57 -9.90
C GLY A 3 -37.79 -71.22 -9.52
N ILE A 4 -39.08 -71.01 -9.83
CA ILE A 4 -39.81 -69.76 -9.52
C ILE A 4 -39.94 -69.55 -8.00
N THR A 5 -40.11 -70.64 -7.24
CA THR A 5 -40.23 -70.60 -5.78
C THR A 5 -38.93 -70.18 -5.10
N ARG A 6 -37.76 -70.53 -5.65
CA ARG A 6 -36.44 -70.11 -5.11
C ARG A 6 -36.13 -68.64 -5.39
N VAL A 7 -36.51 -68.12 -6.55
CA VAL A 7 -36.33 -66.69 -6.89
C VAL A 7 -37.25 -65.81 -6.05
N ILE A 8 -38.51 -66.21 -5.85
CA ILE A 8 -39.46 -65.50 -4.98
C ILE A 8 -39.00 -65.53 -3.51
N GLN A 9 -38.42 -66.64 -3.04
CA GLN A 9 -37.85 -66.73 -1.69
C GLN A 9 -36.61 -65.83 -1.52
N ALA A 10 -35.73 -65.77 -2.53
CA ALA A 10 -34.55 -64.90 -2.51
C ALA A 10 -34.92 -63.41 -2.51
N ILE A 11 -35.94 -63.01 -3.28
CA ILE A 11 -36.46 -61.64 -3.30
C ILE A 11 -37.17 -61.29 -1.98
N LYS A 12 -37.92 -62.22 -1.38
CA LYS A 12 -38.50 -62.02 -0.03
C LYS A 12 -37.44 -61.89 1.05
N ASN A 13 -36.37 -62.67 0.97
CA ASN A 13 -35.26 -62.63 1.93
C ASN A 13 -34.40 -61.35 1.77
N SER A 14 -34.22 -60.84 0.56
CA SER A 14 -33.55 -59.55 0.35
C SER A 14 -34.41 -58.38 0.83
N LEU A 15 -35.72 -58.37 0.53
CA LEU A 15 -36.66 -57.35 1.02
C LEU A 15 -36.77 -57.33 2.55
N THR A 16 -36.72 -58.50 3.21
CA THR A 16 -36.73 -58.59 4.67
C THR A 16 -35.39 -58.19 5.30
N PHE A 17 -34.27 -58.45 4.62
CA PHE A 17 -32.96 -57.95 5.03
C PHE A 17 -32.90 -56.42 4.95
N PHE A 18 -33.32 -55.82 3.82
CA PHE A 18 -33.37 -54.36 3.66
C PHE A 18 -34.41 -53.69 4.58
N SER A 19 -35.56 -54.32 4.83
CA SER A 19 -36.54 -53.78 5.79
C SER A 19 -36.06 -53.89 7.24
N SER A 20 -35.33 -54.95 7.61
CA SER A 20 -34.73 -55.09 8.95
C SER A 20 -33.60 -54.07 9.21
N LEU A 21 -32.82 -53.74 8.17
CA LEU A 21 -31.77 -52.74 8.24
C LEU A 21 -32.33 -51.31 8.28
N ALA A 22 -33.43 -51.06 7.56
CA ALA A 22 -34.17 -49.80 7.54
C ALA A 22 -35.08 -49.57 8.77
N LEU A 23 -35.36 -50.61 9.57
CA LEU A 23 -36.11 -50.48 10.82
C LEU A 23 -35.21 -50.38 12.06
N ASN A 24 -33.90 -50.57 11.90
CA ASN A 24 -32.95 -50.40 13.00
C ASN A 24 -32.59 -48.92 13.17
N PRO A 25 -32.99 -48.27 14.28
CA PRO A 25 -32.72 -46.84 14.50
C PRO A 25 -31.23 -46.51 14.49
N MET A 26 -30.34 -47.45 14.86
CA MET A 26 -28.90 -47.23 14.79
C MET A 26 -28.37 -47.11 13.36
N THR A 27 -29.00 -47.78 12.38
CA THR A 27 -28.60 -47.64 10.96
C THR A 27 -28.85 -46.21 10.47
N TRP A 28 -29.97 -45.60 10.88
CA TRP A 28 -30.32 -44.23 10.53
C TRP A 28 -29.43 -43.21 11.24
N VAL A 29 -29.10 -43.46 12.51
CA VAL A 29 -28.15 -42.63 13.26
C VAL A 29 -26.77 -42.66 12.59
N VAL A 30 -26.23 -43.85 12.30
CA VAL A 30 -24.91 -43.98 11.66
C VAL A 30 -24.89 -43.41 10.24
N SER A 31 -25.91 -43.69 9.43
CA SER A 31 -26.00 -43.15 8.06
C SER A 31 -26.20 -41.64 8.05
N GLY A 32 -26.98 -41.10 8.99
CA GLY A 32 -27.14 -39.66 9.18
C GLY A 32 -25.84 -38.99 9.63
N LEU A 33 -25.07 -39.62 10.52
CA LEU A 33 -23.76 -39.13 10.95
C LEU A 33 -22.73 -39.16 9.82
N LEU A 34 -22.75 -40.20 8.99
CA LEU A 34 -21.86 -40.33 7.84
C LEU A 34 -22.22 -39.34 6.72
N PHE A 35 -23.52 -39.11 6.49
CA PHE A 35 -24.01 -38.08 5.56
C PHE A 35 -23.72 -36.67 6.08
N PHE A 36 -23.83 -36.44 7.38
CA PHE A 36 -23.44 -35.18 8.01
C PHE A 36 -21.93 -34.94 7.94
N LEU A 37 -21.10 -35.98 8.14
CA LEU A 37 -19.66 -35.91 7.93
C LEU A 37 -19.30 -35.66 6.46
N LEU A 38 -20.01 -36.26 5.51
CA LEU A 38 -19.86 -35.99 4.08
C LEU A 38 -20.29 -34.56 3.72
N LEU A 39 -21.41 -34.07 4.27
CA LEU A 39 -21.83 -32.68 4.10
C LEU A 39 -20.84 -31.71 4.75
N MET A 40 -20.29 -32.03 5.92
CA MET A 40 -19.23 -31.24 6.54
C MET A 40 -17.94 -31.27 5.71
N MET A 41 -17.55 -32.42 5.14
CA MET A 41 -16.43 -32.51 4.20
C MET A 41 -16.68 -31.68 2.93
N SER A 42 -17.88 -31.74 2.34
CA SER A 42 -18.26 -30.93 1.17
C SER A 42 -18.37 -29.44 1.49
N PHE A 43 -18.80 -29.09 2.71
CA PHE A 43 -18.85 -27.71 3.20
C PHE A 43 -17.45 -27.20 3.53
N VAL A 44 -16.55 -28.04 4.04
CA VAL A 44 -15.13 -27.72 4.24
C VAL A 44 -14.44 -27.56 2.89
N ILE A 45 -14.69 -28.42 1.90
CA ILE A 45 -14.17 -28.24 0.53
C ILE A 45 -14.76 -26.99 -0.14
N GLY A 46 -15.99 -26.58 0.22
CA GLY A 46 -16.60 -25.33 -0.23
C GLY A 46 -16.24 -24.07 0.58
N ILE A 47 -15.51 -24.21 1.70
CA ILE A 47 -15.06 -23.12 2.59
C ILE A 47 -13.54 -23.05 2.68
N SER A 48 -12.82 -24.04 2.15
CA SER A 48 -11.47 -23.86 1.66
C SER A 48 -11.55 -22.82 0.56
N GLY A 49 -11.47 -21.54 0.92
CA GLY A 49 -11.27 -20.46 -0.03
C GLY A 49 -10.18 -20.92 -0.98
N THR A 50 -10.42 -20.76 -2.27
CA THR A 50 -9.38 -20.91 -3.29
C THR A 50 -8.15 -20.18 -2.76
N THR A 51 -7.12 -20.90 -2.35
CA THR A 51 -5.84 -20.29 -2.02
C THR A 51 -5.36 -19.68 -3.33
N LEU A 52 -5.50 -18.36 -3.45
CA LEU A 52 -5.41 -17.65 -4.74
C LEU A 52 -3.99 -17.69 -5.32
N ILE A 53 -2.97 -17.69 -4.46
CA ILE A 53 -1.60 -18.02 -4.85
C ILE A 53 -1.43 -19.54 -4.81
N GLN A 54 -1.36 -20.14 -5.99
CA GLN A 54 -1.13 -21.59 -6.17
C GLN A 54 0.29 -21.88 -6.67
N GLN A 55 0.98 -20.85 -7.16
CA GLN A 55 2.34 -20.94 -7.68
C GLN A 55 3.32 -21.39 -6.60
N ASP A 56 4.25 -22.26 -6.99
CA ASP A 56 5.42 -22.59 -6.19
C ASP A 56 6.13 -21.32 -5.66
N GLU A 57 6.54 -21.34 -4.39
CA GLU A 57 7.09 -20.16 -3.70
C GLU A 57 8.44 -19.69 -4.29
N SER A 58 9.23 -20.62 -4.85
CA SER A 58 10.50 -20.36 -5.54
C SER A 58 10.22 -19.68 -6.88
N GLU A 59 9.27 -20.21 -7.66
CA GLU A 59 8.84 -19.61 -8.94
C GLU A 59 8.17 -18.24 -8.76
N LEU A 60 7.34 -18.07 -7.73
CA LEU A 60 6.76 -16.78 -7.37
C LEU A 60 7.85 -15.75 -7.03
N THR A 61 8.85 -16.16 -6.24
CA THR A 61 10.00 -15.30 -5.93
C THR A 61 10.77 -14.92 -7.20
N LYS A 62 10.99 -15.85 -8.14
CA LYS A 62 11.65 -15.58 -9.42
C LYS A 62 10.84 -14.59 -10.26
N ALA A 63 9.52 -14.77 -10.37
CA ALA A 63 8.65 -13.87 -11.11
C ALA A 63 8.64 -12.45 -10.54
N TYR A 64 8.55 -12.31 -9.21
CA TYR A 64 8.67 -11.02 -8.52
C TYR A 64 10.04 -10.39 -8.78
N THR A 65 11.11 -11.18 -8.66
CA THR A 65 12.50 -10.73 -8.90
C THR A 65 12.68 -10.22 -10.33
N HIS A 66 12.12 -10.90 -11.32
CA HIS A 66 12.16 -10.45 -12.72
C HIS A 66 11.49 -9.08 -12.90
N MET A 67 10.34 -8.85 -12.26
CA MET A 67 9.67 -7.54 -12.31
C MET A 67 10.51 -6.43 -11.64
N THR A 68 11.22 -6.73 -10.55
CA THR A 68 12.15 -5.75 -9.96
C THR A 68 13.37 -5.49 -10.85
N TRP A 69 13.82 -6.49 -11.60
CA TRP A 69 14.88 -6.32 -12.59
C TRP A 69 14.44 -5.40 -13.73
N GLU A 70 13.22 -5.57 -14.24
CA GLU A 70 12.64 -4.65 -15.24
C GLU A 70 12.59 -3.21 -14.69
N ASP A 71 12.12 -3.01 -13.45
CA ASP A 71 12.15 -1.70 -12.80
C ASP A 71 13.57 -1.11 -12.75
N ALA A 72 14.56 -1.88 -12.31
CA ALA A 72 15.94 -1.42 -12.16
C ALA A 72 16.62 -1.14 -13.51
N GLU A 73 16.45 -2.01 -14.50
CA GLU A 73 17.07 -1.86 -15.82
C GLU A 73 16.45 -0.68 -16.58
N ASN A 74 15.12 -0.53 -16.52
CA ASN A 74 14.46 0.62 -17.12
C ASN A 74 14.74 1.90 -16.33
N THR A 75 14.89 1.88 -15.00
CA THR A 75 15.34 3.06 -14.22
C THR A 75 16.70 3.55 -14.71
N ARG A 76 17.67 2.63 -14.80
CA ARG A 76 19.05 2.95 -15.17
C ARG A 76 19.17 3.46 -16.60
N THR A 77 18.36 2.93 -17.52
CA THR A 77 18.45 3.24 -18.95
C THR A 77 17.49 4.34 -19.41
N ASN A 78 16.58 4.78 -18.54
CA ASN A 78 15.57 5.78 -18.89
C ASN A 78 16.20 7.17 -19.11
N PRO A 79 16.09 7.75 -20.32
CA PRO A 79 16.71 9.03 -20.65
C PRO A 79 16.04 10.24 -19.98
N THR A 80 14.82 10.08 -19.47
CA THR A 80 14.11 11.12 -18.74
C THR A 80 14.50 11.17 -17.26
N GLY A 81 15.03 10.07 -16.71
CA GLY A 81 15.45 9.96 -15.30
C GLY A 81 14.39 9.38 -14.35
N ILE A 82 13.36 8.72 -14.87
CA ILE A 82 12.33 8.05 -14.05
C ILE A 82 12.98 6.91 -13.25
N THR A 83 12.69 6.84 -11.95
CA THR A 83 12.95 5.63 -11.15
C THR A 83 11.65 4.87 -11.00
N TYR A 84 11.62 3.63 -11.45
CA TYR A 84 10.44 2.78 -11.41
C TYR A 84 10.38 1.94 -10.14
N TYR A 85 9.20 1.93 -9.53
CA TYR A 85 8.82 0.97 -8.49
C TYR A 85 7.38 0.53 -8.77
N THR A 86 7.25 -0.45 -9.65
CA THR A 86 5.97 -1.05 -10.04
C THR A 86 5.27 -1.63 -8.81
N LYS A 87 3.93 -1.60 -8.81
CA LYS A 87 3.09 -2.34 -7.85
C LYS A 87 3.08 -3.83 -8.20
N ILE A 88 4.21 -4.50 -7.97
CA ILE A 88 4.45 -5.88 -8.39
C ILE A 88 3.49 -6.85 -7.72
N ASP A 89 3.03 -6.58 -6.49
CA ASP A 89 2.06 -7.44 -5.80
C ASP A 89 0.73 -7.56 -6.57
N ASP A 90 0.27 -6.48 -7.20
CA ASP A 90 -0.93 -6.52 -8.05
C ASP A 90 -0.68 -7.37 -9.31
N VAL A 91 0.55 -7.35 -9.84
CA VAL A 91 0.96 -8.16 -10.98
C VAL A 91 1.01 -9.64 -10.58
N MET A 92 1.57 -9.98 -9.42
CA MET A 92 1.61 -11.37 -8.94
C MET A 92 0.21 -11.92 -8.68
N GLY A 93 -0.68 -11.11 -8.08
CA GLY A 93 -2.09 -11.45 -7.90
C GLY A 93 -2.79 -11.70 -9.23
N PHE A 94 -2.60 -10.82 -10.22
CA PHE A 94 -3.13 -11.01 -11.58
C PHE A 94 -2.60 -12.30 -12.23
N MET A 95 -1.30 -12.56 -12.14
CA MET A 95 -0.69 -13.73 -12.77
C MET A 95 -1.21 -15.03 -12.16
N ASN A 96 -1.36 -15.09 -10.83
CA ASN A 96 -1.88 -16.28 -10.15
C ASN A 96 -3.38 -16.48 -10.38
N LEU A 97 -4.18 -15.40 -10.47
CA LEU A 97 -5.59 -15.49 -10.87
C LEU A 97 -5.75 -16.09 -12.27
N LYS A 98 -4.89 -15.68 -13.21
CA LYS A 98 -5.03 -16.03 -14.63
C LYS A 98 -4.35 -17.33 -15.02
N TYR A 99 -3.17 -17.60 -14.46
CA TYR A 99 -2.29 -18.69 -14.88
C TYR A 99 -1.97 -19.69 -13.77
N GLN A 100 -2.32 -19.39 -12.51
CA GLN A 100 -2.15 -20.28 -11.36
C GLN A 100 -0.69 -20.70 -11.15
N ASP A 101 -0.38 -21.99 -11.24
CA ASP A 101 0.94 -22.57 -10.95
C ASP A 101 1.84 -22.60 -12.19
N TYR A 102 2.40 -21.45 -12.55
CA TYR A 102 3.30 -21.31 -13.70
C TYR A 102 4.76 -21.19 -13.28
N ALA A 103 5.67 -21.70 -14.11
CA ALA A 103 7.11 -21.45 -13.96
C ALA A 103 7.57 -20.28 -14.86
N LEU A 104 8.49 -19.44 -14.37
CA LEU A 104 8.89 -18.21 -15.06
C LEU A 104 9.47 -18.47 -16.47
N GLU A 105 10.26 -19.53 -16.60
CA GLU A 105 10.93 -19.90 -17.86
C GLU A 105 10.06 -20.76 -18.79
N GLU A 106 8.87 -21.19 -18.34
CA GLU A 106 7.97 -22.01 -19.13
C GLU A 106 7.30 -21.22 -20.25
N VAL A 107 7.06 -21.89 -21.38
CA VAL A 107 6.30 -21.36 -22.52
C VAL A 107 4.81 -21.38 -22.17
N MET A 108 4.14 -20.25 -22.34
CA MET A 108 2.72 -20.12 -22.04
C MET A 108 1.87 -21.10 -22.86
N GLU A 109 0.82 -21.66 -22.26
CA GLU A 109 -0.09 -22.60 -22.95
C GLU A 109 -0.72 -21.98 -24.21
N GLU A 110 -1.07 -20.69 -24.14
CA GLU A 110 -1.63 -19.91 -25.24
C GLU A 110 -0.59 -18.96 -25.84
N GLY A 111 0.44 -19.49 -26.52
CA GLY A 111 1.37 -18.66 -27.28
C GLY A 111 2.72 -19.33 -27.58
N ASP A 112 3.66 -18.50 -28.02
CA ASP A 112 5.06 -18.86 -28.31
C ASP A 112 6.05 -18.11 -27.40
N LYS A 113 5.54 -17.43 -26.36
CA LYS A 113 6.33 -16.64 -25.40
C LYS A 113 6.47 -17.38 -24.07
N THR A 114 7.57 -17.15 -23.37
CA THR A 114 7.71 -17.56 -21.97
C THR A 114 6.97 -16.60 -21.04
N TYR A 115 6.63 -17.06 -19.82
CA TYR A 115 6.06 -16.18 -18.79
C TYR A 115 7.00 -15.02 -18.43
N GLN A 116 8.32 -15.23 -18.48
CA GLN A 116 9.31 -14.16 -18.36
C GLN A 116 9.11 -13.06 -19.42
N SER A 117 9.00 -13.45 -20.69
CA SER A 117 8.78 -12.49 -21.79
C SER A 117 7.42 -11.79 -21.67
N TYR A 118 6.40 -12.52 -21.17
CA TYR A 118 5.10 -11.95 -20.88
C TYR A 118 5.17 -10.87 -19.80
N LEU A 119 5.86 -11.14 -18.69
CA LEU A 119 6.06 -10.17 -17.61
C LEU A 119 6.84 -8.94 -18.08
N SER A 120 7.87 -9.10 -18.92
CA SER A 120 8.58 -7.95 -19.52
C SER A 120 7.64 -7.09 -20.37
N GLN A 121 6.77 -7.70 -21.18
CA GLN A 121 5.79 -6.96 -21.96
C GLN A 121 4.75 -6.27 -21.07
N LEU A 122 4.25 -6.96 -20.05
CA LEU A 122 3.31 -6.40 -19.09
C LEU A 122 3.92 -5.21 -18.34
N TRP A 123 5.19 -5.30 -17.95
CA TRP A 123 5.92 -4.17 -17.37
C TRP A 123 5.93 -2.96 -18.31
N GLN A 124 6.20 -3.16 -19.60
CA GLN A 124 6.18 -2.08 -20.60
C GLN A 124 4.77 -1.49 -20.78
N ASP A 125 3.72 -2.30 -20.68
CA ASP A 125 2.34 -1.82 -20.81
C ASP A 125 1.83 -1.10 -19.54
N LEU A 126 2.40 -1.43 -18.38
CA LEU A 126 2.16 -0.75 -17.10
C LEU A 126 2.90 0.59 -17.00
N ASN A 127 4.17 0.59 -17.38
CA ASN A 127 5.11 1.68 -17.08
C ASN A 127 5.55 2.49 -18.31
N GLY A 128 5.32 1.96 -19.50
CA GLY A 128 5.59 2.62 -20.77
C GLY A 128 4.44 3.51 -21.22
N GLY A 129 4.72 4.35 -22.22
CA GLY A 129 3.76 5.30 -22.79
C GLY A 129 3.70 6.65 -22.05
N ASP A 130 2.65 7.43 -22.31
CA ASP A 130 2.50 8.80 -21.79
C ASP A 130 2.04 8.86 -20.32
N SER A 131 1.52 7.76 -19.77
CA SER A 131 1.00 7.68 -18.41
C SER A 131 1.13 6.27 -17.84
N LEU A 132 1.54 6.16 -16.57
CA LEU A 132 1.55 4.89 -15.84
C LEU A 132 0.13 4.36 -15.65
N LYS A 133 -0.02 3.04 -15.71
CA LYS A 133 -1.30 2.33 -15.52
C LYS A 133 -1.23 1.41 -14.33
N SER A 134 -2.37 1.16 -13.69
CA SER A 134 -2.52 0.09 -12.70
C SER A 134 -2.85 -1.26 -13.37
N MET A 135 -2.56 -2.37 -12.68
CA MET A 135 -2.92 -3.71 -13.18
C MET A 135 -4.45 -3.86 -13.35
N LEU A 136 -5.25 -3.26 -12.46
CA LEU A 136 -6.71 -3.27 -12.53
C LEU A 136 -7.26 -2.44 -13.72
N GLU A 137 -6.53 -1.42 -14.19
CA GLU A 137 -6.87 -0.69 -15.41
C GLU A 137 -6.53 -1.51 -16.65
N LEU A 138 -5.32 -2.09 -16.70
CA LEU A 138 -4.90 -2.95 -17.80
C LEU A 138 -5.79 -4.18 -17.96
N SER A 139 -6.34 -4.73 -16.87
CA SER A 139 -7.22 -5.91 -16.91
C SER A 139 -8.56 -5.70 -17.64
N LYS A 140 -8.85 -4.48 -18.10
CA LYS A 140 -9.97 -4.16 -19.01
C LYS A 140 -9.58 -4.29 -20.49
N GLU A 141 -8.30 -4.21 -20.81
CA GLU A 141 -7.79 -4.25 -22.17
C GLU A 141 -7.77 -5.68 -22.71
N ALA A 142 -7.97 -5.87 -24.02
CA ALA A 142 -8.16 -7.18 -24.62
C ALA A 142 -7.01 -8.17 -24.36
N ALA A 143 -5.76 -7.68 -24.27
CA ALA A 143 -4.58 -8.51 -24.01
C ALA A 143 -4.52 -9.05 -22.57
N TYR A 144 -5.06 -8.31 -21.61
CA TYR A 144 -4.97 -8.61 -20.17
C TYR A 144 -6.34 -8.87 -19.54
N LYS A 145 -7.37 -9.08 -20.37
CA LYS A 145 -8.76 -9.08 -19.94
C LYS A 145 -9.02 -10.12 -18.85
N LEU A 146 -9.62 -9.67 -17.76
CA LEU A 146 -10.20 -10.50 -16.70
C LEU A 146 -11.74 -10.41 -16.74
N SER A 147 -12.43 -11.40 -16.14
CA SER A 147 -13.87 -11.31 -15.92
C SER A 147 -14.20 -10.25 -14.86
N ASP A 148 -15.46 -9.84 -14.74
CA ASP A 148 -15.82 -8.85 -13.70
C ASP A 148 -15.63 -9.41 -12.28
N ASP A 149 -15.87 -10.72 -12.10
CA ASP A 149 -15.66 -11.43 -10.84
C ASP A 149 -14.15 -11.47 -10.51
N ASP A 150 -13.29 -11.91 -11.44
CA ASP A 150 -11.82 -11.95 -11.21
C ASP A 150 -11.22 -10.56 -10.96
N ARG A 151 -11.87 -9.50 -11.47
CA ARG A 151 -11.45 -8.11 -11.22
C ARG A 151 -11.87 -7.63 -9.83
N GLU A 152 -12.97 -8.14 -9.29
CA GLU A 152 -13.35 -7.92 -7.89
C GLU A 152 -12.38 -8.65 -6.97
N ASP A 153 -12.03 -9.91 -7.29
CA ASP A 153 -11.03 -10.70 -6.55
C ASP A 153 -9.65 -10.03 -6.57
N LEU A 154 -9.17 -9.56 -7.73
CA LEU A 154 -7.90 -8.84 -7.83
C LEU A 154 -7.89 -7.56 -6.97
N LYS A 155 -9.03 -6.88 -6.88
CA LYS A 155 -9.18 -5.68 -6.05
C LYS A 155 -9.16 -6.04 -4.56
N GLU A 156 -9.87 -7.08 -4.16
CA GLU A 156 -9.86 -7.59 -2.79
C GLU A 156 -8.45 -8.01 -2.36
N LEU A 157 -7.71 -8.75 -3.20
CA LEU A 157 -6.31 -9.11 -2.96
C LEU A 157 -5.42 -7.88 -2.70
N SER A 158 -5.60 -6.81 -3.47
CA SER A 158 -4.83 -5.58 -3.27
C SER A 158 -5.17 -4.86 -1.95
N GLU A 159 -6.37 -5.05 -1.41
CA GLU A 159 -6.84 -4.41 -0.16
C GLU A 159 -6.52 -5.26 1.08
N GLU A 160 -6.67 -6.59 0.98
CA GLU A 160 -6.53 -7.53 2.10
C GLU A 160 -5.13 -8.15 2.21
N GLY A 161 -4.40 -8.25 1.09
CA GLY A 161 -3.05 -8.80 1.01
C GLY A 161 -2.95 -9.93 -0.02
N THR A 162 -2.07 -9.79 -1.01
CA THR A 162 -1.92 -10.75 -2.11
C THR A 162 -1.52 -12.16 -1.66
N TYR A 163 -0.77 -12.28 -0.56
CA TYR A 163 -0.08 -13.52 -0.18
C TYR A 163 -0.65 -14.19 1.08
N LEU A 164 -1.91 -13.95 1.43
CA LEU A 164 -2.53 -14.46 2.67
C LEU A 164 -2.37 -15.98 2.86
N ALA A 165 -2.35 -16.75 1.76
CA ALA A 165 -2.17 -18.21 1.80
C ALA A 165 -0.75 -18.67 2.21
N LEU A 166 0.25 -17.78 2.11
CA LEU A 166 1.66 -18.05 2.42
C LEU A 166 2.06 -17.57 3.82
N GLN A 167 1.13 -16.98 4.59
CA GLN A 167 1.45 -16.38 5.88
C GLN A 167 1.97 -17.42 6.87
N GLU A 168 3.20 -17.23 7.34
CA GLU A 168 3.82 -18.06 8.39
C GLU A 168 4.74 -17.27 9.34
N LEU A 169 4.88 -15.95 9.14
CA LEU A 169 5.68 -15.07 9.99
C LEU A 169 4.78 -14.03 10.68
N ASP A 170 4.92 -13.95 12.00
CA ASP A 170 4.27 -12.96 12.85
C ASP A 170 4.96 -11.60 12.77
N ASN A 171 4.27 -10.55 13.22
CA ASN A 171 4.84 -9.21 13.30
C ASN A 171 6.08 -9.21 14.24
N PRO A 172 7.26 -8.78 13.77
CA PRO A 172 8.50 -8.79 14.54
C PRO A 172 8.56 -7.74 15.66
N PHE A 173 7.55 -6.86 15.81
CA PHE A 173 7.60 -5.75 16.76
C PHE A 173 6.66 -5.93 17.96
N GLN A 174 7.20 -5.73 19.16
CA GLN A 174 6.42 -5.89 20.39
C GLN A 174 5.22 -4.94 20.43
N GLY A 175 4.05 -5.50 20.79
CA GLY A 175 2.82 -4.72 20.96
C GLY A 175 2.07 -4.46 19.66
N GLN A 176 2.60 -4.95 18.53
CA GLN A 176 1.87 -5.04 17.27
C GLN A 176 1.31 -6.45 17.10
N THR A 177 0.20 -6.53 16.36
CA THR A 177 -0.49 -7.76 15.99
C THR A 177 -0.32 -8.00 14.49
N GLU A 178 -0.79 -9.15 13.99
CA GLU A 178 -0.77 -9.43 12.56
C GLU A 178 -1.72 -8.53 11.75
N ASP A 179 -2.70 -7.89 12.39
CA ASP A 179 -3.60 -6.94 11.72
C ASP A 179 -2.92 -5.57 11.49
N ASP A 180 -1.82 -5.29 12.22
CA ASP A 180 -1.02 -4.09 12.06
C ASP A 180 -0.10 -4.21 10.85
N ALA A 181 -0.16 -3.23 9.94
CA ALA A 181 0.64 -3.26 8.72
C ALA A 181 2.13 -3.05 9.00
N LEU A 182 2.95 -3.93 8.45
CA LEU A 182 4.40 -3.75 8.36
C LEU A 182 4.75 -2.85 7.18
N THR A 183 5.48 -1.79 7.46
CA THR A 183 5.87 -0.84 6.44
C THR A 183 7.26 -1.20 5.91
N MET A 184 7.38 -1.43 4.60
CA MET A 184 8.60 -1.88 3.94
C MET A 184 9.26 -0.73 3.18
N THR A 185 10.44 -0.31 3.62
CA THR A 185 11.22 0.79 3.04
C THR A 185 12.10 0.35 1.88
N VAL A 186 12.51 -0.93 1.88
CA VAL A 186 13.29 -1.56 0.82
C VAL A 186 12.67 -2.92 0.52
N ARG A 187 12.24 -3.14 -0.73
CA ARG A 187 11.65 -4.39 -1.20
C ARG A 187 12.73 -5.40 -1.61
N TYR A 188 12.42 -6.69 -1.54
CA TYR A 188 13.30 -7.74 -2.07
C TYR A 188 13.48 -7.57 -3.59
N GLY A 189 14.67 -7.82 -4.13
CA GLY A 189 14.89 -7.85 -5.57
C GLY A 189 16.03 -6.96 -6.06
N TYR A 190 15.91 -6.44 -7.28
CA TYR A 190 16.91 -5.59 -7.91
C TYR A 190 16.69 -4.10 -7.60
N GLU A 191 17.78 -3.40 -7.30
CA GLU A 191 17.87 -1.94 -7.23
C GLU A 191 19.07 -1.44 -8.06
N VAL A 192 19.07 -0.17 -8.43
CA VAL A 192 20.20 0.44 -9.15
C VAL A 192 21.24 0.89 -8.13
N ILE A 193 22.39 0.21 -8.09
CA ILE A 193 23.54 0.56 -7.26
C ILE A 193 24.74 0.70 -8.20
N ASP A 194 25.49 1.81 -8.10
CA ASP A 194 26.64 2.11 -8.96
C ASP A 194 26.32 1.95 -10.46
N ASP A 195 25.19 2.50 -10.90
CA ASP A 195 24.66 2.39 -12.27
C ASP A 195 24.54 0.93 -12.76
N LYS A 196 24.15 0.00 -11.88
CA LYS A 196 23.88 -1.41 -12.25
C LYS A 196 22.69 -1.97 -11.48
N PRO A 197 21.83 -2.77 -12.13
CA PRO A 197 20.88 -3.60 -11.41
C PRO A 197 21.64 -4.56 -10.51
N THR A 198 21.43 -4.44 -9.20
CA THR A 198 22.05 -5.27 -8.16
C THR A 198 20.96 -5.96 -7.37
N LEU A 199 20.99 -7.29 -7.38
CA LEU A 199 20.04 -8.12 -6.63
C LEU A 199 20.42 -8.19 -5.15
N HIS A 200 19.45 -7.98 -4.28
CA HIS A 200 19.56 -8.25 -2.87
C HIS A 200 18.40 -9.11 -2.36
N TYR A 201 18.72 -9.99 -1.42
CA TYR A 201 17.81 -11.04 -0.93
C TYR A 201 17.07 -10.66 0.37
N HIS A 202 16.86 -9.37 0.59
CA HIS A 202 16.33 -8.87 1.86
C HIS A 202 15.25 -7.82 1.64
N ILE A 203 14.36 -7.70 2.62
CA ILE A 203 13.52 -6.52 2.81
C ILE A 203 14.04 -5.71 3.99
N ILE A 204 13.66 -4.43 4.06
CA ILE A 204 13.84 -3.60 5.26
C ILE A 204 12.47 -3.13 5.73
N LEU A 205 12.14 -3.49 6.97
CA LEU A 205 10.94 -3.05 7.66
C LEU A 205 11.25 -1.78 8.44
N GLU A 206 10.39 -0.76 8.33
CA GLU A 206 10.51 0.47 9.09
C GLU A 206 10.48 0.16 10.59
N ALA A 207 11.50 0.65 11.30
CA ALA A 207 11.60 0.49 12.73
C ALA A 207 12.36 1.66 13.34
N LYS A 208 12.00 2.01 14.57
CA LYS A 208 12.70 3.03 15.36
C LYS A 208 13.93 2.43 16.01
N GLU A 209 14.87 3.27 16.42
CA GLU A 209 15.96 2.85 17.30
C GLU A 209 15.41 2.24 18.62
N ASN A 210 16.05 1.17 19.09
CA ASN A 210 15.69 0.47 20.33
C ASN A 210 14.26 -0.12 20.36
N GLN A 211 13.58 -0.21 19.22
CA GLN A 211 12.29 -0.88 19.10
C GLN A 211 12.46 -2.36 19.45
N VAL A 212 11.58 -2.87 20.31
CA VAL A 212 11.70 -4.25 20.80
C VAL A 212 11.30 -5.23 19.71
N ILE A 213 12.19 -6.17 19.44
CA ILE A 213 12.00 -7.25 18.47
C ILE A 213 11.51 -8.50 19.19
N VAL A 214 10.41 -9.06 18.71
CA VAL A 214 9.89 -10.38 19.09
C VAL A 214 10.13 -11.39 17.97
N ALA A 215 10.20 -12.67 18.30
CA ALA A 215 10.39 -13.74 17.33
C ALA A 215 9.19 -13.82 16.37
N PRO A 216 9.40 -13.72 15.05
CA PRO A 216 8.32 -13.88 14.07
C PRO A 216 7.85 -15.33 13.89
N MET A 217 8.65 -16.29 14.35
CA MET A 217 8.38 -17.71 14.19
C MET A 217 9.01 -18.50 15.34
N ASP A 218 8.41 -19.66 15.63
CA ASP A 218 9.02 -20.66 16.50
C ASP A 218 10.34 -21.17 15.91
N GLY A 219 11.33 -21.41 16.74
CA GLY A 219 12.55 -22.04 16.24
C GLY A 219 13.71 -22.09 17.21
N LYS A 220 14.84 -22.54 16.68
CA LYS A 220 16.13 -22.53 17.38
C LYS A 220 16.95 -21.33 16.90
N VAL A 221 17.38 -20.52 17.85
CA VAL A 221 18.24 -19.35 17.62
C VAL A 221 19.67 -19.78 17.36
N SER A 222 20.32 -19.14 16.40
CA SER A 222 21.76 -19.05 16.30
C SER A 222 22.19 -17.59 16.11
N LEU A 223 23.39 -17.24 16.58
CA LEU A 223 23.91 -15.88 16.52
C LEU A 223 25.06 -15.81 15.52
N ASP A 224 24.93 -14.93 14.54
CA ASP A 224 26.00 -14.56 13.61
C ASP A 224 26.41 -13.11 13.87
N GLY A 225 27.39 -12.93 14.76
CA GLY A 225 27.72 -11.62 15.32
C GLY A 225 26.53 -11.03 16.09
N GLU A 226 26.02 -9.90 15.62
CA GLU A 226 24.82 -9.23 16.17
C GLU A 226 23.51 -9.69 15.51
N ASN A 227 23.58 -10.48 14.43
CA ASN A 227 22.43 -10.95 13.70
C ASN A 227 21.78 -12.14 14.42
N ILE A 228 20.45 -12.19 14.40
CA ILE A 228 19.67 -13.27 15.00
C ILE A 228 19.16 -14.16 13.86
N VAL A 229 19.52 -15.44 13.91
CA VAL A 229 19.09 -16.46 12.95
C VAL A 229 18.12 -17.39 13.66
N ILE A 230 16.88 -17.52 13.18
CA ILE A 230 15.89 -18.48 13.69
C ILE A 230 15.72 -19.58 12.66
N THR A 231 16.00 -20.82 13.05
CA THR A 231 15.77 -22.01 12.21
C THR A 231 14.59 -22.80 12.74
N SER A 232 13.63 -23.12 11.86
CA SER A 232 12.49 -23.99 12.17
C SER A 232 12.40 -25.15 11.19
N GLY A 233 11.62 -26.16 11.57
CA GLY A 233 11.38 -27.35 10.76
C GLY A 233 12.61 -28.24 10.51
N LYS A 234 12.42 -29.24 9.65
CA LYS A 234 13.42 -30.24 9.24
C LYS A 234 13.10 -30.75 7.84
N GLY A 235 14.10 -31.26 7.12
CA GLY A 235 13.91 -31.76 5.76
C GLY A 235 13.39 -30.65 4.84
N LEU A 236 12.38 -30.96 4.02
CA LEU A 236 11.74 -30.01 3.11
C LEU A 236 11.01 -28.87 3.83
N ASN A 237 10.49 -29.11 5.05
CA ASN A 237 9.81 -28.07 5.83
C ASN A 237 10.78 -27.16 6.61
N LYS A 238 12.09 -27.20 6.30
CA LYS A 238 13.09 -26.39 7.02
C LYS A 238 13.07 -24.97 6.48
N ALA A 239 12.97 -24.01 7.40
CA ALA A 239 13.05 -22.58 7.09
C ALA A 239 14.07 -21.87 7.98
N GLN A 240 14.64 -20.77 7.47
CA GLN A 240 15.63 -19.96 8.15
C GLN A 240 15.32 -18.48 7.96
N LEU A 241 15.05 -17.80 9.07
CA LEU A 241 14.85 -16.35 9.14
C LEU A 241 16.07 -15.70 9.74
N THR A 242 16.63 -14.70 9.06
CA THR A 242 17.75 -13.91 9.57
C THR A 242 17.33 -12.46 9.75
N LEU A 243 17.48 -11.98 10.98
CA LEU A 243 17.20 -10.61 11.39
C LEU A 243 18.51 -9.89 11.63
N PHE A 244 18.74 -8.82 10.89
CA PHE A 244 19.92 -7.97 10.97
C PHE A 244 19.60 -6.67 11.71
N ASN A 245 20.64 -5.88 11.97
CA ASN A 245 20.51 -4.58 12.62
C ASN A 245 19.84 -4.67 14.01
N SER A 246 20.18 -5.71 14.77
CA SER A 246 19.61 -5.98 16.07
C SER A 246 20.67 -6.06 17.17
N HIS A 247 20.34 -5.62 18.38
CA HIS A 247 21.09 -5.96 19.58
C HIS A 247 20.65 -7.35 20.07
N SER A 248 21.50 -8.36 19.88
CA SER A 248 21.23 -9.78 20.19
C SER A 248 21.38 -10.15 21.68
N GLY A 249 21.68 -9.20 22.57
CA GLY A 249 22.00 -9.45 23.99
C GLY A 249 20.87 -10.03 24.86
N ARG A 250 19.74 -10.44 24.28
CA ARG A 250 18.59 -11.05 24.98
C ARG A 250 18.42 -12.55 24.75
N VAL A 251 19.10 -13.12 23.75
CA VAL A 251 19.02 -14.55 23.42
C VAL A 251 20.41 -15.17 23.35
N SER A 252 20.51 -16.47 23.57
CA SER A 252 21.77 -17.23 23.50
C SER A 252 21.78 -18.20 22.32
N ASP A 253 22.97 -18.48 21.77
CA ASP A 253 23.13 -19.48 20.71
C ASP A 253 22.57 -20.85 21.16
N GLY A 254 21.75 -21.44 20.30
CA GLY A 254 21.05 -22.70 20.54
C GLY A 254 19.79 -22.63 21.40
N GLN A 255 19.40 -21.45 21.90
CA GLN A 255 18.13 -21.24 22.60
C GLN A 255 16.95 -21.56 21.70
N LYS A 256 15.89 -22.18 22.25
CA LYS A 256 14.59 -22.29 21.58
C LYS A 256 13.73 -21.10 21.95
N VAL A 257 13.06 -20.52 20.96
CA VAL A 257 12.14 -19.40 21.13
C VAL A 257 10.78 -19.75 20.53
N GLN A 258 9.72 -19.21 21.12
CA GLN A 258 8.38 -19.22 20.55
C GLN A 258 8.07 -17.89 19.86
N ALA A 259 7.20 -17.91 18.86
CA ALA A 259 6.68 -16.70 18.24
C ALA A 259 6.13 -15.73 19.32
N GLY A 260 6.43 -14.44 19.16
CA GLY A 260 6.11 -13.40 20.14
C GLY A 260 7.07 -13.28 21.32
N GLU A 261 8.02 -14.21 21.53
CA GLU A 261 9.05 -14.05 22.56
C GLU A 261 10.02 -12.93 22.20
N VAL A 262 10.43 -12.14 23.19
CA VAL A 262 11.36 -11.03 22.98
C VAL A 262 12.77 -11.55 22.71
N ILE A 263 13.29 -11.26 21.52
CA ILE A 263 14.61 -11.77 21.07
C ILE A 263 15.68 -10.69 20.96
N GLY A 264 15.28 -9.42 20.89
CA GLY A 264 16.26 -8.34 20.73
C GLY A 264 15.62 -6.97 20.70
N LYS A 265 16.40 -6.02 20.18
CA LYS A 265 15.95 -4.68 19.83
C LYS A 265 16.65 -4.23 18.56
N THR A 266 16.02 -3.37 17.78
CA THR A 266 16.70 -2.71 16.66
C THR A 266 17.87 -1.87 17.15
N LYS A 267 18.92 -1.77 16.33
CA LYS A 267 20.17 -1.11 16.70
C LYS A 267 20.12 0.40 16.58
N ASP A 268 19.60 0.84 15.45
CA ASP A 268 19.26 2.21 15.11
C ASP A 268 17.89 2.16 14.42
N GLY A 269 17.49 3.21 13.72
CA GLY A 269 16.29 3.12 12.89
C GLY A 269 16.57 3.16 11.38
N THR A 270 17.67 2.53 10.95
CA THR A 270 17.78 2.07 9.54
C THR A 270 16.73 1.01 9.21
N GLY A 271 15.98 0.54 10.22
CA GLY A 271 14.95 -0.47 10.11
C GLY A 271 15.44 -1.85 10.52
N LEU A 272 14.53 -2.82 10.46
CA LEU A 272 14.82 -4.23 10.66
C LEU A 272 15.01 -4.86 9.28
N LYS A 273 16.25 -5.24 8.96
CA LYS A 273 16.55 -5.98 7.73
C LYS A 273 16.25 -7.46 7.93
N VAL A 274 15.49 -8.04 7.00
CA VAL A 274 14.98 -9.41 7.08
C VAL A 274 15.37 -10.18 5.83
N ILE A 275 15.97 -11.37 6.03
CA ILE A 275 16.21 -12.38 4.99
C ILE A 275 15.47 -13.64 5.37
N TYR A 276 14.86 -14.30 4.39
CA TYR A 276 14.16 -15.55 4.59
C TYR A 276 14.58 -16.59 3.56
N GLN A 277 14.75 -17.82 4.02
CA GLN A 277 15.18 -18.95 3.21
C GLN A 277 14.34 -20.17 3.53
N LYS A 278 13.93 -20.90 2.50
CA LYS A 278 13.18 -22.17 2.59
C LYS A 278 13.89 -23.23 1.78
N VAL A 279 13.63 -24.49 2.10
CA VAL A 279 14.15 -25.59 1.28
C VAL A 279 13.33 -25.69 0.01
N ASP A 280 14.02 -25.63 -1.12
CA ASP A 280 13.46 -25.84 -2.46
C ASP A 280 13.26 -27.34 -2.68
N ASP A 281 12.06 -27.74 -3.09
CA ASP A 281 11.65 -29.14 -3.19
C ASP A 281 12.46 -29.91 -4.25
N ASP A 282 12.88 -29.24 -5.32
CA ASP A 282 13.66 -29.84 -6.41
C ASP A 282 15.13 -30.05 -6.03
N SER A 283 15.75 -29.04 -5.43
CA SER A 283 17.19 -29.05 -5.13
C SER A 283 17.54 -29.56 -3.73
N GLU A 284 16.54 -29.70 -2.85
CA GLU A 284 16.65 -30.00 -1.42
C GLU A 284 17.60 -29.06 -0.66
N LYS A 285 17.78 -27.83 -1.16
CA LYS A 285 18.69 -26.81 -0.60
C LYS A 285 17.91 -25.59 -0.14
N LEU A 286 18.48 -24.89 0.84
CA LEU A 286 17.97 -23.58 1.25
C LEU A 286 18.18 -22.57 0.12
N VAL A 287 17.09 -22.02 -0.38
CA VAL A 287 17.05 -20.93 -1.36
C VAL A 287 16.46 -19.68 -0.72
N TYR A 288 16.79 -18.50 -1.27
CA TYR A 288 16.20 -17.24 -0.82
C TYR A 288 14.80 -17.09 -1.41
N VAL A 289 13.85 -16.73 -0.55
CA VAL A 289 12.47 -16.40 -0.91
C VAL A 289 12.18 -14.97 -0.46
N ASN A 290 11.22 -14.29 -1.10
CA ASN A 290 10.86 -12.93 -0.71
C ASN A 290 10.18 -12.93 0.68
N PRO A 291 10.80 -12.35 1.74
CA PRO A 291 10.24 -12.39 3.09
C PRO A 291 8.87 -11.71 3.19
N ALA A 292 8.56 -10.74 2.31
CA ALA A 292 7.30 -10.01 2.34
C ALA A 292 6.07 -10.90 2.09
N PHE A 293 6.23 -12.04 1.42
CA PHE A 293 5.13 -12.97 1.13
C PHE A 293 4.58 -13.66 2.38
N TYR A 294 5.39 -13.74 3.44
CA TYR A 294 5.11 -14.58 4.60
C TYR A 294 4.58 -13.79 5.80
N PHE A 295 4.59 -12.46 5.73
CA PHE A 295 3.94 -11.59 6.70
C PHE A 295 2.53 -11.25 6.24
N ARG A 296 1.59 -11.13 7.19
CA ARG A 296 0.16 -10.91 6.87
C ARG A 296 -0.11 -9.66 6.05
N LYS A 297 0.47 -8.53 6.42
CA LYS A 297 0.20 -7.24 5.80
C LYS A 297 1.49 -6.43 5.68
N VAL A 298 2.04 -6.36 4.48
CA VAL A 298 3.24 -5.57 4.16
C VAL A 298 2.88 -4.46 3.18
N ILE A 299 3.24 -3.22 3.50
CA ILE A 299 3.02 -2.06 2.64
C ILE A 299 4.37 -1.61 2.08
N GLN A 300 4.58 -1.76 0.77
CA GLN A 300 5.73 -1.18 0.09
C GLN A 300 5.61 0.35 0.01
N LEU A 301 6.63 1.03 0.55
CA LEU A 301 6.72 2.50 0.50
C LEU A 301 7.34 3.04 -0.79
N GLN A 302 8.21 2.26 -1.42
CA GLN A 302 8.87 2.66 -2.66
C GLN A 302 7.84 2.78 -3.79
N THR A 303 7.88 3.88 -4.52
CA THR A 303 6.91 4.28 -5.55
C THR A 303 7.64 4.93 -6.71
N THR A 304 7.13 4.79 -7.94
CA THR A 304 7.76 5.36 -9.13
C THR A 304 7.98 6.88 -8.97
N ILE A 305 9.20 7.35 -9.23
CA ILE A 305 9.59 8.75 -9.08
C ILE A 305 9.73 9.36 -10.46
N LEU A 306 8.89 10.36 -10.77
CA LEU A 306 8.98 11.09 -12.03
C LEU A 306 10.00 12.24 -11.93
N PRO A 307 10.88 12.40 -12.93
CA PRO A 307 11.95 13.39 -12.97
C PRO A 307 11.48 14.76 -13.46
N THR A 308 10.17 14.99 -13.64
CA THR A 308 9.58 16.31 -13.92
C THR A 308 9.62 17.23 -12.71
N ILE A 309 10.83 17.35 -12.18
CA ILE A 309 11.37 18.34 -11.29
C ILE A 309 10.99 19.73 -11.81
N GLY A 310 10.32 20.50 -10.97
CA GLY A 310 10.58 21.93 -10.89
C GLY A 310 9.88 22.83 -11.92
N GLN A 311 8.62 22.58 -12.25
CA GLN A 311 7.74 23.68 -12.66
C GLN A 311 6.77 24.04 -11.52
N PHE A 312 7.31 24.47 -10.39
CA PHE A 312 6.52 25.21 -9.41
C PHE A 312 6.28 26.61 -9.98
N GLY A 313 5.03 27.06 -10.02
CA GLY A 313 4.75 28.45 -10.38
C GLY A 313 5.47 29.39 -9.39
N GLY A 314 5.92 30.57 -9.85
CA GLY A 314 6.68 31.50 -9.01
C GLY A 314 6.00 31.83 -7.67
N ASP A 315 4.67 31.94 -7.65
CA ASP A 315 3.92 32.21 -6.44
C ASP A 315 3.77 30.98 -5.52
N GLU A 316 3.76 29.77 -6.09
CA GLU A 316 3.68 28.51 -5.33
C GLU A 316 4.98 28.29 -4.53
N PHE A 317 6.13 28.51 -5.17
CA PHE A 317 7.44 28.39 -4.52
C PHE A 317 7.61 29.37 -3.35
N ALA A 318 7.22 30.63 -3.53
CA ALA A 318 7.29 31.64 -2.48
C ALA A 318 6.41 31.26 -1.26
N ARG A 319 5.20 30.74 -1.50
CA ARG A 319 4.31 30.26 -0.44
C ARG A 319 4.86 29.02 0.25
N ALA A 320 5.38 28.06 -0.51
CA ALA A 320 6.00 26.85 0.05
C ALA A 320 7.18 27.20 0.98
N LYS A 321 8.02 28.17 0.58
CA LYS A 321 9.09 28.68 1.45
C LYS A 321 8.57 29.29 2.74
N ALA A 322 7.55 30.15 2.66
CA ALA A 322 6.93 30.76 3.84
C ALA A 322 6.30 29.71 4.78
N ILE A 323 5.65 28.68 4.22
CA ILE A 323 5.12 27.54 4.96
C ILE A 323 6.26 26.78 5.63
N TYR A 324 7.33 26.48 4.91
CA TYR A 324 8.50 25.81 5.48
C TYR A 324 9.08 26.58 6.67
N GLU A 325 9.35 27.87 6.52
CA GLU A 325 9.91 28.70 7.59
C GLU A 325 9.01 28.68 8.84
N TYR A 326 7.69 28.81 8.62
CA TYR A 326 6.72 28.75 9.71
C TYR A 326 6.68 27.37 10.37
N LEU A 327 6.45 26.29 9.63
CA LEU A 327 6.33 24.94 10.19
C LEU A 327 7.64 24.47 10.83
N LYS A 328 8.79 24.87 10.27
CA LYS A 328 10.10 24.59 10.86
C LYS A 328 10.25 25.27 12.22
N SER A 329 9.75 26.51 12.37
CA SER A 329 9.73 27.20 13.66
C SER A 329 8.84 26.52 14.71
N GLN A 330 7.87 25.69 14.27
CA GLN A 330 6.99 24.90 15.13
C GLN A 330 7.57 23.52 15.47
N GLY A 331 8.80 23.21 15.03
CA GLY A 331 9.50 21.97 15.36
C GLY A 331 9.28 20.82 14.38
N ALA A 332 8.69 21.07 13.21
CA ALA A 332 8.52 20.04 12.18
C ALA A 332 9.85 19.62 11.53
N THR A 333 9.98 18.33 11.22
CA THR A 333 11.09 17.81 10.40
C THR A 333 10.98 18.29 8.95
N ASN A 334 12.09 18.27 8.21
CA ASN A 334 12.08 18.65 6.79
C ASN A 334 11.21 17.68 5.96
N GLN A 335 11.22 16.40 6.33
CA GLN A 335 10.44 15.33 5.71
C GLN A 335 8.93 15.53 5.91
N ALA A 336 8.49 15.81 7.14
CA ALA A 336 7.08 16.07 7.44
C ALA A 336 6.59 17.33 6.71
N ILE A 337 7.39 18.40 6.67
CA ILE A 337 7.06 19.61 5.91
C ILE A 337 6.94 19.30 4.41
N ALA A 338 7.90 18.55 3.86
CA ALA A 338 7.88 18.17 2.46
C ALA A 338 6.63 17.33 2.10
N ALA A 339 6.23 16.40 2.96
CA ALA A 339 4.99 15.63 2.80
C ALA A 339 3.72 16.48 2.79
N ILE A 340 3.63 17.48 3.67
CA ILE A 340 2.52 18.45 3.71
C ILE A 340 2.49 19.27 2.42
N LEU A 341 3.64 19.82 2.01
CA LEU A 341 3.75 20.58 0.77
C LEU A 341 3.40 19.73 -0.45
N GLY A 342 3.82 18.46 -0.47
CA GLY A 342 3.50 17.51 -1.55
C GLY A 342 1.99 17.31 -1.71
N ASN A 343 1.27 17.12 -0.61
CA ASN A 343 -0.19 17.04 -0.62
C ASN A 343 -0.83 18.35 -1.08
N TRP A 344 -0.44 19.48 -0.49
CA TRP A 344 -1.06 20.77 -0.81
C TRP A 344 -0.73 21.29 -2.21
N SER A 345 0.35 20.82 -2.83
CA SER A 345 0.62 21.07 -4.25
C SER A 345 -0.50 20.52 -5.14
N VAL A 346 -0.95 19.30 -4.84
CA VAL A 346 -2.02 18.62 -5.59
C VAL A 346 -3.39 19.14 -5.14
N GLU A 347 -3.57 19.37 -3.85
CA GLU A 347 -4.86 19.76 -3.26
C GLU A 347 -5.29 21.18 -3.64
N SER A 348 -4.36 22.13 -3.54
CA SER A 348 -4.67 23.56 -3.67
C SER A 348 -3.65 24.36 -4.48
N SER A 349 -2.63 23.71 -5.05
CA SER A 349 -1.45 24.39 -5.61
C SER A 349 -0.81 25.33 -4.58
N ILE A 350 -0.84 24.90 -3.31
CA ILE A 350 -0.36 25.62 -2.13
C ILE A 350 -0.99 27.03 -2.05
N ASN A 351 -2.23 27.21 -2.50
CA ASN A 351 -2.88 28.52 -2.52
C ASN A 351 -3.90 28.63 -1.39
N PRO A 352 -3.67 29.48 -0.36
CA PRO A 352 -4.58 29.62 0.77
C PRO A 352 -5.93 30.25 0.38
N LYS A 353 -6.02 30.86 -0.81
CA LYS A 353 -7.25 31.44 -1.35
C LYS A 353 -8.02 30.48 -2.25
N ARG A 354 -7.71 29.17 -2.27
CA ARG A 354 -8.57 28.20 -2.98
C ARG A 354 -9.88 27.97 -2.26
N ALA A 355 -10.93 27.72 -3.02
CA ALA A 355 -12.17 27.14 -2.53
C ALA A 355 -12.66 26.10 -3.53
N GLU A 356 -13.22 25.00 -3.05
CA GLU A 356 -13.67 23.91 -3.90
C GLU A 356 -14.72 24.40 -4.92
N GLY A 357 -14.47 24.12 -6.21
CA GLY A 357 -15.30 24.58 -7.33
C GLY A 357 -15.10 26.04 -7.75
N ASP A 358 -14.11 26.76 -7.20
CA ASP A 358 -13.82 28.17 -7.53
C ASP A 358 -13.51 28.44 -9.01
N TYR A 359 -12.93 27.46 -9.70
CA TYR A 359 -12.55 27.52 -11.12
C TYR A 359 -13.73 27.32 -12.09
N LEU A 360 -14.91 26.95 -11.60
CA LEU A 360 -16.10 26.76 -12.42
C LEU A 360 -16.64 28.11 -12.92
N SER A 361 -17.68 28.07 -13.77
CA SER A 361 -18.40 29.29 -14.13
C SER A 361 -19.27 29.79 -12.96
N PRO A 362 -19.41 31.11 -12.76
CA PRO A 362 -20.40 31.65 -11.84
C PRO A 362 -21.82 31.12 -12.14
N PRO A 363 -22.68 30.94 -11.13
CA PRO A 363 -22.53 31.41 -9.74
C PRO A 363 -21.77 30.45 -8.80
N VAL A 364 -21.44 29.23 -9.25
CA VAL A 364 -20.67 28.27 -8.43
C VAL A 364 -19.20 28.68 -8.36
N GLY A 365 -18.66 29.08 -9.51
CA GLY A 365 -17.33 29.65 -9.65
C GLY A 365 -17.18 31.00 -8.97
N ALA A 366 -15.93 31.40 -8.75
CA ALA A 366 -15.62 32.61 -8.03
C ALA A 366 -15.75 33.88 -8.88
N THR A 367 -16.13 34.96 -8.22
CA THR A 367 -16.04 36.35 -8.68
C THR A 367 -15.26 37.15 -7.63
N ASP A 368 -14.89 38.41 -7.91
CA ASP A 368 -14.06 39.20 -7.00
C ASP A 368 -14.60 39.31 -5.56
N SER A 369 -15.92 39.26 -5.37
CA SER A 369 -16.57 39.33 -4.05
C SER A 369 -16.76 37.97 -3.37
N SER A 370 -16.54 36.85 -4.05
CA SER A 370 -16.90 35.50 -3.58
C SER A 370 -16.20 35.09 -2.29
N TRP A 371 -14.93 35.46 -2.10
CA TRP A 371 -14.14 35.05 -0.93
C TRP A 371 -14.57 35.69 0.39
N ASP A 372 -15.43 36.71 0.33
CA ASP A 372 -15.99 37.38 1.51
C ASP A 372 -17.52 37.18 1.62
N ASP A 373 -18.12 36.38 0.72
CA ASP A 373 -19.56 36.06 0.71
C ASP A 373 -19.81 34.73 1.43
N GLU A 374 -20.44 34.79 2.61
CA GLU A 374 -20.75 33.60 3.41
C GLU A 374 -21.69 32.61 2.71
N GLY A 375 -22.59 33.10 1.84
CA GLY A 375 -23.50 32.26 1.06
C GLY A 375 -22.76 31.48 -0.01
N TRP A 376 -21.81 32.13 -0.70
CA TRP A 376 -20.95 31.47 -1.70
C TRP A 376 -20.01 30.46 -1.05
N LEU A 377 -19.39 30.82 0.08
CA LEU A 377 -18.53 29.90 0.84
C LEU A 377 -19.31 28.69 1.36
N SER A 378 -20.59 28.87 1.73
CA SER A 378 -21.42 27.78 2.29
C SER A 378 -22.06 26.87 1.23
N LEU A 379 -21.71 27.02 -0.05
CA LEU A 379 -22.23 26.13 -1.10
C LEU A 379 -21.83 24.67 -0.80
N ASN A 380 -22.79 23.76 -0.93
CA ASN A 380 -22.64 22.33 -0.65
C ASN A 380 -22.26 21.55 -1.91
N GLY A 381 -21.87 20.28 -1.74
CA GLY A 381 -21.49 19.40 -2.85
C GLY A 381 -22.55 19.32 -3.96
N PRO A 382 -23.84 19.09 -3.64
CA PRO A 382 -24.90 19.04 -4.65
C PRO A 382 -25.02 20.33 -5.49
N ALA A 383 -24.83 21.50 -4.89
CA ALA A 383 -24.83 22.76 -5.62
C ALA A 383 -23.60 22.90 -6.54
N ILE A 384 -22.45 22.37 -6.14
CA ILE A 384 -21.20 22.45 -6.90
C ILE A 384 -21.16 21.44 -8.05
N TYR A 385 -21.61 20.21 -7.80
CA TYR A 385 -21.42 19.06 -8.69
C TYR A 385 -22.70 18.54 -9.33
N ASN A 386 -23.71 19.40 -9.45
CA ASN A 386 -24.99 19.10 -10.11
C ASN A 386 -25.72 17.89 -9.50
N GLY A 387 -25.96 17.94 -8.18
CA GLY A 387 -26.69 16.92 -7.41
C GLY A 387 -25.82 15.83 -6.79
N ARG A 388 -24.50 15.84 -7.03
CA ARG A 388 -23.55 14.85 -6.51
C ARG A 388 -22.88 15.28 -5.21
N TYR A 389 -22.25 14.34 -4.52
CA TYR A 389 -21.51 14.53 -3.25
C TYR A 389 -22.32 15.16 -2.11
N PRO A 390 -23.47 14.55 -1.73
CA PRO A 390 -24.30 15.07 -0.64
C PRO A 390 -23.59 15.06 0.74
N ASN A 391 -22.49 14.31 0.87
CA ASN A 391 -21.68 14.33 2.10
C ASN A 391 -21.03 15.70 2.34
N ILE A 392 -20.76 16.50 1.29
CA ILE A 392 -20.15 17.83 1.42
C ILE A 392 -21.25 18.82 1.79
N LEU A 393 -21.28 19.24 3.06
CA LEU A 393 -22.27 20.20 3.57
C LEU A 393 -21.85 21.64 3.28
N ARG A 394 -20.54 21.93 3.32
CA ARG A 394 -19.93 23.21 2.90
C ARG A 394 -18.58 22.92 2.27
N ARG A 395 -18.34 23.53 1.10
CA ARG A 395 -17.17 23.31 0.25
C ARG A 395 -15.82 23.42 0.98
N GLY A 396 -14.81 22.73 0.48
CA GLY A 396 -13.44 22.88 0.97
C GLY A 396 -12.88 24.29 0.81
N LEU A 397 -12.12 24.75 1.81
CA LEU A 397 -11.42 26.05 1.80
C LEU A 397 -9.91 25.89 2.01
N GLY A 398 -9.12 26.72 1.36
CA GLY A 398 -7.71 26.93 1.67
C GLY A 398 -6.77 25.79 1.32
N LEU A 399 -5.61 25.78 1.99
CA LEU A 399 -4.49 24.86 1.69
C LEU A 399 -4.87 23.39 1.69
N GLY A 400 -5.57 22.95 2.75
CA GLY A 400 -6.00 21.56 2.96
C GLY A 400 -7.50 21.35 2.73
N GLN A 401 -8.13 22.22 1.92
CA GLN A 401 -9.56 22.14 1.57
C GLN A 401 -10.46 21.79 2.77
N TRP A 402 -10.36 22.54 3.87
CA TRP A 402 -11.13 22.31 5.09
C TRP A 402 -12.63 22.33 4.79
N THR A 403 -13.27 21.17 4.96
CA THR A 403 -14.64 20.90 4.49
C THR A 403 -15.54 20.54 5.68
N ASP A 404 -16.80 21.00 5.64
CA ASP A 404 -17.83 20.47 6.54
C ASP A 404 -18.53 19.28 5.87
N THR A 405 -18.60 18.15 6.56
CA THR A 405 -19.13 16.89 6.01
C THR A 405 -20.23 16.29 6.88
N ALA A 406 -21.09 15.48 6.29
CA ALA A 406 -22.27 14.90 6.97
C ALA A 406 -21.89 13.84 8.03
N ASP A 407 -20.69 13.28 7.95
CA ASP A 407 -20.08 12.41 8.97
C ASP A 407 -19.56 13.16 10.20
N GLY A 408 -19.68 14.49 10.24
CA GLY A 408 -19.45 15.30 11.44
C GLY A 408 -18.24 16.24 11.39
N SER A 409 -17.48 16.29 10.29
CA SER A 409 -16.46 17.34 10.13
C SER A 409 -17.09 18.73 10.13
N ARG A 410 -16.47 19.66 10.85
CA ARG A 410 -16.86 21.08 10.90
C ARG A 410 -15.72 22.03 10.55
N ARG A 411 -14.71 21.55 9.81
CA ARG A 411 -13.44 22.26 9.62
C ARG A 411 -13.58 23.54 8.79
N HIS A 412 -14.48 23.58 7.80
CA HIS A 412 -14.82 24.80 7.07
C HIS A 412 -15.33 25.87 8.05
N THR A 413 -16.31 25.50 8.86
CA THR A 413 -16.92 26.41 9.84
C THR A 413 -15.90 26.89 10.86
N LEU A 414 -15.09 25.98 11.39
CA LEU A 414 -14.06 26.30 12.38
C LEU A 414 -13.04 27.31 11.82
N LEU A 415 -12.62 27.17 10.56
CA LEU A 415 -11.70 28.11 9.93
C LEU A 415 -12.28 29.52 9.85
N LEU A 416 -13.53 29.67 9.38
CA LEU A 416 -14.18 30.97 9.28
C LEU A 416 -14.40 31.61 10.65
N GLU A 417 -14.80 30.83 11.66
CA GLU A 417 -14.93 31.33 13.04
C GLU A 417 -13.57 31.73 13.62
N TYR A 418 -12.52 30.97 13.35
CA TYR A 418 -11.16 31.28 13.78
C TYR A 418 -10.67 32.58 13.16
N ALA A 419 -10.88 32.77 11.85
CA ALA A 419 -10.58 33.99 11.13
C ALA A 419 -11.28 35.22 11.73
N LYS A 420 -12.58 35.10 12.03
CA LYS A 420 -13.36 36.15 12.71
C LYS A 420 -12.79 36.49 14.08
N ARG A 421 -12.45 35.48 14.90
CA ARG A 421 -11.85 35.70 16.23
C ARG A 421 -10.50 36.39 16.18
N LYS A 422 -9.68 36.07 15.16
CA LYS A 422 -8.36 36.68 14.94
C LYS A 422 -8.42 38.02 14.18
N ASN A 423 -9.62 38.45 13.76
CA ASN A 423 -9.84 39.64 12.93
C ASN A 423 -8.95 39.66 11.67
N GLN A 424 -8.88 38.52 10.99
CA GLN A 424 -8.06 38.30 9.79
C GLN A 424 -8.88 37.61 8.71
N LYS A 425 -8.42 37.69 7.45
CA LYS A 425 -9.07 37.00 6.33
C LYS A 425 -8.81 35.50 6.42
N TRP A 426 -9.82 34.67 6.16
CA TRP A 426 -9.68 33.20 6.23
C TRP A 426 -8.65 32.65 5.24
N TYR A 427 -8.44 33.36 4.12
CA TYR A 427 -7.45 33.04 3.08
C TYR A 427 -6.06 33.65 3.32
N ASP A 428 -5.82 34.22 4.51
CA ASP A 428 -4.47 34.60 4.92
C ASP A 428 -3.62 33.35 5.21
N LEU A 429 -2.40 33.30 4.65
CA LEU A 429 -1.50 32.15 4.79
C LEU A 429 -1.13 31.88 6.25
N GLY A 430 -0.75 32.93 6.99
CA GLY A 430 -0.35 32.80 8.39
C GLY A 430 -1.52 32.35 9.26
N LEU A 431 -2.72 32.88 9.02
CA LEU A 431 -3.92 32.43 9.71
C LEU A 431 -4.21 30.95 9.46
N GLN A 432 -4.12 30.45 8.23
CA GLN A 432 -4.38 29.03 7.95
C GLN A 432 -3.36 28.10 8.63
N LEU A 433 -2.09 28.48 8.68
CA LEU A 433 -1.05 27.73 9.38
C LEU A 433 -1.21 27.80 10.91
N ASP A 434 -1.68 28.91 11.46
CA ASP A 434 -2.05 29.02 12.88
C ASP A 434 -3.30 28.19 13.19
N PHE A 435 -4.28 28.19 12.30
CA PHE A 435 -5.51 27.43 12.41
C PHE A 435 -5.25 25.91 12.45
N MET A 436 -4.45 25.36 11.54
CA MET A 436 -4.20 23.92 11.50
C MET A 436 -3.53 23.39 12.79
N LEU A 437 -2.84 24.25 13.54
CA LEU A 437 -2.14 23.91 14.78
C LEU A 437 -2.97 24.17 16.05
N HIS A 438 -3.85 25.17 16.01
CA HIS A 438 -4.47 25.72 17.22
C HIS A 438 -5.98 25.95 17.11
N GLY A 439 -6.51 26.11 15.90
CA GLY A 439 -7.90 26.45 15.65
C GLY A 439 -8.78 25.29 15.15
N ASP A 440 -8.16 24.28 14.57
CA ASP A 440 -8.83 23.10 14.03
C ASP A 440 -9.31 22.14 15.14
N ASN A 441 -10.06 21.10 14.78
CA ASN A 441 -10.52 20.09 15.72
C ASN A 441 -9.32 19.45 16.48
N PRO A 442 -9.41 19.26 17.81
CA PRO A 442 -8.36 18.64 18.61
C PRO A 442 -7.79 17.35 18.04
N TYR A 443 -8.60 16.53 17.37
CA TYR A 443 -8.14 15.34 16.66
C TYR A 443 -7.01 15.66 15.65
N TYR A 444 -7.26 16.57 14.71
CA TYR A 444 -6.29 16.95 13.67
C TYR A 444 -5.10 17.72 14.25
N THR A 445 -5.33 18.63 15.20
CA THR A 445 -4.24 19.43 15.79
C THR A 445 -3.27 18.57 16.61
N ASN A 446 -3.77 17.54 17.31
CA ASN A 446 -2.91 16.62 18.06
C ASN A 446 -2.17 15.67 17.12
N TRP A 447 -2.88 15.07 16.16
CA TRP A 447 -2.28 14.21 15.15
C TRP A 447 -1.15 14.94 14.40
N LEU A 448 -1.37 16.20 14.03
CA LEU A 448 -0.38 17.01 13.31
C LEU A 448 0.89 17.25 14.14
N LYS A 449 0.77 17.49 15.46
CA LYS A 449 1.93 17.69 16.34
C LYS A 449 2.77 16.42 16.49
N ASP A 450 2.16 15.26 16.43
CA ASP A 450 2.88 13.98 16.42
C ASP A 450 3.46 13.71 15.02
N PHE A 451 2.71 14.01 13.97
CA PHE A 451 3.17 13.92 12.59
C PHE A 451 4.45 14.73 12.36
N PHE A 452 4.55 15.94 12.91
CA PHE A 452 5.72 16.82 12.80
C PHE A 452 7.03 16.21 13.24
N LYS A 453 7.00 15.17 14.07
CA LYS A 453 8.18 14.48 14.59
C LYS A 453 8.70 13.39 13.65
N ASN A 454 7.93 13.00 12.63
CA ASN A 454 8.27 11.91 11.74
C ASN A 454 9.44 12.29 10.81
N SER A 455 10.39 11.39 10.65
CA SER A 455 11.58 11.56 9.80
C SER A 455 11.70 10.49 8.71
N GLY A 456 10.63 9.71 8.49
CA GLY A 456 10.52 8.75 7.39
C GLY A 456 10.54 9.43 6.01
N SER A 457 10.49 8.64 4.94
CA SER A 457 10.62 9.19 3.57
C SER A 457 9.51 10.23 3.28
N PRO A 458 9.80 11.35 2.60
CA PRO A 458 8.79 12.34 2.23
C PRO A 458 7.60 11.75 1.45
N ALA A 459 7.86 10.77 0.56
CA ALA A 459 6.81 10.07 -0.17
C ALA A 459 5.91 9.24 0.75
N SER A 460 6.48 8.48 1.68
CA SER A 460 5.72 7.70 2.66
C SER A 460 4.89 8.60 3.57
N LEU A 461 5.51 9.66 4.09
CA LEU A 461 4.83 10.63 4.93
C LEU A 461 3.74 11.40 4.18
N ALA A 462 3.89 11.60 2.87
CA ALA A 462 2.83 12.19 2.05
C ALA A 462 1.60 11.28 1.97
N GLN A 463 1.79 9.96 1.88
CA GLN A 463 0.69 8.99 1.95
C GLN A 463 0.01 9.02 3.32
N VAL A 464 0.79 9.02 4.40
CA VAL A 464 0.28 9.08 5.77
C VAL A 464 -0.52 10.38 5.99
N PHE A 465 0.00 11.52 5.56
CA PHE A 465 -0.70 12.80 5.64
C PHE A 465 -2.00 12.81 4.82
N LEU A 466 -1.97 12.26 3.61
CA LEU A 466 -3.15 12.13 2.75
C LEU A 466 -4.27 11.32 3.43
N ILE A 467 -3.92 10.17 4.01
CA ILE A 467 -4.90 9.25 4.58
C ILE A 467 -5.48 9.83 5.88
N TYR A 468 -4.63 10.30 6.78
CA TYR A 468 -5.05 10.59 8.16
C TYR A 468 -5.37 12.05 8.44
N TRP A 469 -4.81 13.00 7.67
CA TRP A 469 -5.08 14.43 7.87
C TRP A 469 -6.00 15.02 6.79
N GLU A 470 -5.76 14.69 5.51
CA GLU A 470 -6.66 15.09 4.41
C GLU A 470 -7.94 14.22 4.39
N GLY A 471 -7.85 12.98 4.87
CA GLY A 471 -9.00 12.06 4.94
C GLY A 471 -9.35 11.39 3.61
N ASN A 472 -8.35 11.19 2.74
CA ASN A 472 -8.51 10.62 1.40
C ASN A 472 -7.76 9.29 1.28
N SER A 473 -8.40 8.26 0.73
CA SER A 473 -7.89 6.88 0.65
C SER A 473 -6.88 6.61 -0.47
N GLY A 474 -6.22 7.64 -1.01
CA GLY A 474 -5.11 7.48 -1.97
C GLY A 474 -5.26 8.23 -3.30
N ASP A 475 -6.17 9.19 -3.41
CA ASP A 475 -6.32 9.98 -4.64
C ASP A 475 -5.02 10.68 -5.06
N LYS A 476 -4.64 10.48 -6.33
CA LYS A 476 -3.40 11.02 -6.92
C LYS A 476 -2.16 10.80 -6.06
N LEU A 477 -2.10 9.67 -5.34
CA LEU A 477 -1.04 9.38 -4.38
C LEU A 477 0.36 9.52 -5.00
N LEU A 478 0.56 8.97 -6.19
CA LEU A 478 1.84 9.06 -6.89
C LEU A 478 2.29 10.51 -7.14
N GLU A 479 1.36 11.38 -7.55
CA GLU A 479 1.64 12.79 -7.77
C GLU A 479 2.04 13.47 -6.46
N ARG A 480 1.29 13.23 -5.38
CA ARG A 480 1.57 13.77 -4.04
C ARG A 480 2.91 13.30 -3.49
N GLN A 481 3.25 12.02 -3.68
CA GLN A 481 4.54 11.42 -3.30
C GLN A 481 5.71 12.02 -4.08
N THR A 482 5.51 12.22 -5.38
CA THR A 482 6.50 12.89 -6.25
C THR A 482 6.70 14.33 -5.79
N ARG A 483 5.63 15.10 -5.59
CA ARG A 483 5.69 16.49 -5.09
C ARG A 483 6.37 16.59 -3.73
N ALA A 484 6.11 15.66 -2.82
CA ALA A 484 6.77 15.64 -1.52
C ALA A 484 8.28 15.44 -1.65
N THR A 485 8.70 14.53 -2.53
CA THR A 485 10.12 14.29 -2.82
C THR A 485 10.78 15.54 -3.44
N GLU A 486 10.09 16.22 -4.36
CA GLU A 486 10.55 17.48 -4.96
C GLU A 486 10.71 18.60 -3.93
N TRP A 487 9.75 18.78 -3.03
CA TRP A 487 9.83 19.79 -1.97
C TRP A 487 10.94 19.49 -0.97
N TYR A 488 11.15 18.22 -0.64
CA TYR A 488 12.25 17.83 0.22
C TYR A 488 13.60 18.24 -0.38
N TYR A 489 13.80 18.01 -1.67
CA TYR A 489 14.98 18.48 -2.39
C TYR A 489 15.15 20.01 -2.28
N GLN A 490 14.09 20.80 -2.48
CA GLN A 490 14.15 22.26 -2.38
C GLN A 490 14.51 22.73 -0.96
N ILE A 491 13.98 22.05 0.05
CA ILE A 491 14.29 22.32 1.47
C ILE A 491 15.77 22.05 1.76
N GLU A 492 16.30 20.91 1.33
CA GLU A 492 17.70 20.54 1.56
C GLU A 492 18.68 21.47 0.85
N LYS A 493 18.28 22.06 -0.28
CA LYS A 493 19.04 23.13 -0.97
C LYS A 493 18.77 24.53 -0.40
N GLY A 494 18.04 24.66 0.69
CA GLY A 494 17.76 25.96 1.34
C GLY A 494 16.90 26.91 0.51
N PHE A 495 16.01 26.37 -0.33
CA PHE A 495 15.21 27.13 -1.29
C PHE A 495 16.04 28.03 -2.23
N SER A 496 17.27 27.63 -2.56
CA SER A 496 18.12 28.38 -3.49
C SER A 496 17.64 28.23 -4.93
N GLN A 497 16.93 29.24 -5.44
CA GLN A 497 16.76 29.43 -6.88
C GLN A 497 17.91 30.32 -7.40
N PRO A 498 18.50 30.03 -8.57
CA PRO A 498 19.22 31.06 -9.32
C PRO A 498 18.21 32.17 -9.63
N ASN A 499 18.54 33.41 -9.29
CA ASN A 499 17.67 34.56 -9.52
C ASN A 499 17.14 34.60 -10.96
N GLY A 500 15.82 34.53 -11.12
CA GLY A 500 15.10 34.95 -12.32
C GLY A 500 15.26 34.05 -13.55
N GLY A 501 14.57 32.91 -13.58
CA GLY A 501 14.37 32.11 -14.78
C GLY A 501 13.41 30.95 -14.49
N THR A 502 12.57 30.58 -15.46
CA THR A 502 11.77 29.34 -15.41
C THR A 502 12.70 28.19 -15.02
N ALA A 503 12.40 27.55 -13.89
CA ALA A 503 13.24 26.51 -13.31
C ALA A 503 13.45 25.39 -14.34
N GLN A 504 14.72 25.19 -14.70
CA GLN A 504 15.17 24.09 -15.53
C GLN A 504 15.80 23.07 -14.58
N SER A 505 15.32 21.83 -14.63
CA SER A 505 15.84 20.73 -13.83
C SER A 505 17.33 20.50 -14.14
N ASP A 506 18.14 20.24 -13.11
CA ASP A 506 19.51 19.72 -13.25
C ASP A 506 19.51 18.23 -12.89
N PRO A 507 19.48 17.32 -13.89
CA PRO A 507 19.45 15.88 -13.66
C PRO A 507 20.65 15.37 -12.85
N LYS A 508 21.82 16.03 -12.93
CA LYS A 508 23.01 15.63 -12.17
C LYS A 508 22.91 16.00 -10.69
N ALA A 509 22.22 17.10 -10.38
CA ALA A 509 21.97 17.49 -8.99
C ALA A 509 20.90 16.59 -8.32
N LEU A 510 19.96 16.05 -9.11
CA LEU A 510 19.01 15.03 -8.64
C LEU A 510 19.69 13.69 -8.37
N GLU A 511 20.60 13.24 -9.23
CA GLU A 511 21.40 12.02 -9.01
C GLU A 511 22.30 12.14 -7.77
N ALA A 512 22.91 13.30 -7.53
CA ALA A 512 23.68 13.56 -6.32
C ALA A 512 22.80 13.51 -5.05
N VAL A 513 21.55 13.98 -5.11
CA VAL A 513 20.60 13.89 -3.98
C VAL A 513 19.98 12.50 -3.84
N ARG A 514 19.85 11.72 -4.93
CA ARG A 514 19.52 10.29 -4.86
C ARG A 514 20.59 9.54 -4.06
N GLY A 515 21.87 9.71 -4.40
CA GLY A 515 22.98 9.13 -3.63
C GLY A 515 22.93 9.51 -2.14
N ASP A 516 22.74 10.80 -1.84
CA ASP A 516 22.67 11.29 -0.45
C ASP A 516 21.37 10.89 0.30
N LEU A 517 20.26 10.59 -0.40
CA LEU A 517 19.00 10.10 0.18
C LEU A 517 19.08 8.62 0.60
N TYR A 518 19.87 7.82 -0.13
CA TYR A 518 20.04 6.39 0.14
C TYR A 518 21.22 6.11 1.08
N ASP A 519 22.29 6.91 1.04
CA ASP A 519 23.42 6.80 1.98
C ASP A 519 23.13 7.38 3.39
N ASN A 520 22.05 8.16 3.58
CA ASN A 520 21.70 8.79 4.87
C ASN A 520 20.33 8.35 5.46
N SER A 521 19.87 7.15 5.18
CA SER A 521 18.57 6.65 5.67
C SER A 521 18.55 6.22 7.16
N ILE A 522 18.37 7.14 8.13
CA ILE A 522 18.04 6.85 9.56
C ILE A 522 17.31 8.06 10.25
N PRO A 523 16.60 7.97 11.41
CA PRO A 523 15.30 7.35 11.74
C PRO A 523 14.25 8.22 12.50
N GLY A 524 13.00 7.72 12.58
CA GLY A 524 12.23 7.62 13.84
C GLY A 524 11.13 8.64 14.23
N GLY A 525 9.99 8.09 14.70
CA GLY A 525 9.06 8.67 15.70
C GLY A 525 7.63 8.91 15.18
N GLY A 526 6.51 8.42 15.76
CA GLY A 526 6.21 7.91 17.10
C GLY A 526 4.70 7.90 17.40
N ASP A 527 4.11 6.71 17.53
CA ASP A 527 3.06 6.23 18.47
C ASP A 527 1.72 6.97 18.65
N GLY A 528 0.62 6.26 18.32
CA GLY A 528 -0.68 6.49 18.96
C GLY A 528 -1.93 5.97 18.24
N MET A 529 -2.49 4.87 18.77
CA MET A 529 -3.92 4.50 18.81
C MET A 529 -4.51 3.64 17.68
N GLY A 530 -4.96 2.44 18.07
CA GLY A 530 -5.63 1.47 17.22
C GLY A 530 -7.16 1.65 17.07
N TYR A 531 -7.65 0.98 16.03
CA TYR A 531 -9.00 0.51 15.70
C TYR A 531 -10.20 1.46 15.76
N ALA A 532 -10.84 1.68 14.60
CA ALA A 532 -12.11 1.02 14.21
C ALA A 532 -12.48 1.40 12.76
N TYR A 533 -12.57 0.39 11.89
CA TYR A 533 -13.02 0.49 10.50
C TYR A 533 -14.51 0.82 10.38
N GLY A 534 -14.90 1.51 9.30
CA GLY A 534 -16.29 1.64 8.89
C GLY A 534 -16.47 2.37 7.57
N GLN A 535 -16.46 1.60 6.47
CA GLN A 535 -17.07 1.86 5.15
C GLN A 535 -16.70 3.15 4.42
N TRP A 536 -16.12 3.06 3.22
CA TRP A 536 -16.58 3.75 2.00
C TRP A 536 -15.70 3.30 0.82
N SER A 537 -16.17 2.26 0.13
CA SER A 537 -15.82 1.97 -1.26
C SER A 537 -17.04 2.33 -2.12
N ARG A 538 -16.77 2.70 -3.38
CA ARG A 538 -17.69 3.17 -4.46
C ARG A 538 -17.83 4.69 -4.56
N LEU A 539 -17.22 5.26 -5.59
CA LEU A 539 -17.89 5.64 -6.85
C LEU A 539 -16.91 6.46 -7.71
N GLY A 540 -16.59 6.00 -8.92
CA GLY A 540 -15.69 6.79 -9.78
C GLY A 540 -15.35 6.25 -11.17
N GLY A 541 -16.18 5.40 -11.77
CA GLY A 541 -16.10 5.14 -13.21
C GLY A 541 -17.48 5.28 -13.82
N ASN A 542 -17.68 6.19 -14.78
CA ASN A 542 -17.87 5.80 -16.18
C ASN A 542 -18.19 6.97 -17.13
N SER A 543 -17.70 6.79 -18.36
CA SER A 543 -18.32 7.11 -19.66
C SER A 543 -18.86 8.51 -19.95
N SER A 544 -18.24 9.18 -20.93
CA SER A 544 -18.91 10.18 -21.78
C SER A 544 -18.97 9.67 -23.22
N THR A 545 -20.13 9.19 -23.65
CA THR A 545 -20.48 9.03 -25.07
C THR A 545 -21.44 10.12 -25.50
N SER A 546 -21.01 10.86 -26.52
CA SER A 546 -21.75 11.32 -27.70
C SER A 546 -23.02 12.16 -27.49
N TRP A 547 -23.08 13.32 -28.16
CA TRP A 547 -23.97 13.56 -29.31
C TRP A 547 -23.99 15.05 -29.67
N TRP A 548 -23.63 15.39 -30.91
CA TRP A 548 -24.27 16.48 -31.65
C TRP A 548 -24.56 16.01 -33.08
N ARG A 549 -25.84 16.12 -33.45
CA ARG A 549 -26.42 15.89 -34.79
C ARG A 549 -26.17 17.10 -35.70
N ASN A 550 -25.97 16.88 -37.01
CA ASN A 550 -26.97 17.14 -38.06
C ASN A 550 -26.31 17.22 -39.46
N ARG A 551 -26.94 16.49 -40.39
CA ARG A 551 -26.70 16.34 -41.84
C ARG A 551 -25.57 15.43 -42.27
#